data_AF-A0A3D4X024-F1
#
_entry.id   AF-A0A3D4X024-F1
#
_cell.length_a   1.000
_cell.length_b   1.000
_cell.length_c   1.000
_cell.angle_alpha   90.00
_cell.angle_beta   90.00
_cell.angle_gamma   90.00
#
_symmetry.space_group_name_H-M   'P 1'
#
loop_
_entity.id
_entity.type
_entity.pdbx_description
1 polymer ?
#
loop_
_entity_poly.entity_id
_entity_poly.type
_entity_poly.pdbx_seq_one_letter_code
_entity_poly.pdbx_strand_id
1 'polypeptide(L)'
;MDPTTLKSAKNGGTDPIDLANANREGELACGRFCTLEEMTIKSYNVPFYNIARTIGANKVIEMAQKAGVTKMWGVDGKLHDLNGNPNAKNAFDPYVGFGKYPITVLDHASGAATFAAHGTYNKPHFVLKVERKNKKTGKLEIVPGVGETLKPEPGRVRREIADEVTGVLKQISKGHALDNGARQTAGKTGTWENGNDKNENAHAWFIGYTEQLAAAVWVGNVKEELPIRTKPPITKNGKLTQQGDKIGGSGLPGEIFEQFMN
;
A
#
# COMPACT_ATOMS: atom_id res chain seq x y z
N MET A 1 22.56 3.03 -10.78
CA MET A 1 22.78 3.07 -9.32
C MET A 1 23.47 1.77 -8.94
N ASP A 2 24.53 1.86 -8.15
CA ASP A 2 25.32 0.74 -7.62
C ASP A 2 24.41 -0.19 -6.77
N PRO A 3 24.49 -1.52 -6.91
CA PRO A 3 23.49 -2.43 -6.37
C PRO A 3 23.60 -2.56 -4.85
N THR A 4 22.54 -2.15 -4.16
CA THR A 4 22.41 -2.20 -2.70
C THR A 4 22.53 -3.65 -2.19
N THR A 5 23.35 -3.86 -1.16
CA THR A 5 23.52 -5.18 -0.53
C THR A 5 22.20 -5.71 0.02
N LEU A 6 21.86 -6.97 -0.31
CA LEU A 6 20.64 -7.65 0.15
C LEU A 6 20.69 -8.16 1.60
N LYS A 7 21.89 -8.18 2.20
CA LYS A 7 22.10 -8.68 3.56
C LYS A 7 21.60 -7.68 4.59
N SER A 8 20.93 -8.17 5.62
CA SER A 8 20.61 -7.41 6.83
C SER A 8 21.85 -6.70 7.36
N ALA A 9 21.71 -5.41 7.60
CA ALA A 9 22.73 -4.64 8.30
C ALA A 9 22.27 -4.54 9.76
N LYS A 10 22.96 -5.25 10.66
CA LYS A 10 22.97 -4.83 12.07
C LYS A 10 23.74 -3.52 12.12
N ASN A 11 23.03 -2.40 11.98
CA ASN A 11 23.60 -1.06 12.17
C ASN A 11 24.05 -0.92 13.63
N GLY A 12 25.26 -1.39 13.93
CA GLY A 12 26.01 -1.11 15.17
C GLY A 12 25.15 -1.03 16.42
N GLY A 13 24.40 -2.10 16.76
CA GLY A 13 23.77 -2.30 18.07
C GLY A 13 22.74 -1.26 18.56
N THR A 14 22.37 -0.26 17.76
CA THR A 14 21.51 0.87 18.20
C THR A 14 20.25 1.05 17.36
N ASP A 15 20.10 0.29 16.29
CA ASP A 15 18.90 0.36 15.43
C ASP A 15 17.77 -0.50 16.04
N PRO A 16 16.66 0.10 16.50
CA PRO A 16 15.60 -0.63 17.22
C PRO A 16 14.79 -1.57 16.30
N ILE A 17 14.96 -1.45 14.98
CA ILE A 17 14.32 -2.31 13.99
C ILE A 17 15.37 -3.24 13.42
N ASP A 18 15.12 -4.54 13.59
CA ASP A 18 15.94 -5.59 12.97
C ASP A 18 15.63 -5.59 11.47
N LEU A 19 16.39 -4.80 10.70
CA LEU A 19 16.18 -4.64 9.27
C LEU A 19 16.51 -5.94 8.54
N ALA A 20 15.47 -6.71 8.23
CA ALA A 20 15.56 -7.98 7.52
C ALA A 20 14.53 -8.07 6.38
N ASN A 21 14.74 -9.01 5.45
CA ASN A 21 13.85 -9.22 4.30
C ASN A 21 12.60 -10.06 4.63
N ALA A 22 11.99 -9.85 5.81
CA ALA A 22 10.77 -10.54 6.27
C ALA A 22 10.86 -12.07 6.07
N ASN A 23 11.89 -12.70 6.64
CA ASN A 23 12.21 -14.13 6.53
C ASN A 23 12.64 -14.66 5.15
N ARG A 24 12.88 -13.79 4.16
CA ARG A 24 13.33 -14.19 2.81
C ARG A 24 14.85 -14.22 2.63
N GLU A 25 15.62 -14.27 3.71
CA GLU A 25 17.09 -14.23 3.65
C GLU A 25 17.71 -15.54 3.13
N GLY A 26 17.05 -16.68 3.33
CA GLY A 26 17.46 -18.00 2.81
C GLY A 26 17.00 -18.29 1.37
N GLU A 27 16.09 -17.48 0.84
CA GLU A 27 15.46 -17.62 -0.49
C GLU A 27 15.65 -16.35 -1.32
N LEU A 28 16.86 -15.78 -1.28
CA LEU A 28 17.19 -14.69 -2.20
C LEU A 28 17.16 -15.26 -3.62
N ALA A 29 16.13 -14.90 -4.39
CA ALA A 29 15.93 -15.35 -5.77
C ALA A 29 17.05 -14.87 -6.70
N CYS A 30 17.77 -13.85 -6.26
CA CYS A 30 18.94 -13.29 -6.89
C CYS A 30 20.16 -13.45 -5.97
N GLY A 31 21.36 -13.48 -6.55
CA GLY A 31 22.61 -13.64 -5.80
C GLY A 31 22.99 -12.41 -4.97
N ARG A 32 24.16 -11.83 -5.22
CA ARG A 32 24.62 -10.64 -4.47
C ARG A 32 23.84 -9.37 -4.83
N PHE A 33 23.21 -9.35 -6.00
CA PHE A 33 22.58 -8.19 -6.61
C PHE A 33 21.23 -8.59 -7.20
N CYS A 34 20.27 -7.68 -7.13
CA CYS A 34 18.94 -7.82 -7.72
C CYS A 34 18.63 -6.56 -8.55
N THR A 35 17.77 -6.67 -9.56
CA THR A 35 17.19 -5.50 -10.23
C THR A 35 16.15 -4.84 -9.32
N LEU A 36 15.85 -3.56 -9.54
CA LEU A 36 14.77 -2.86 -8.81
C LEU A 36 13.43 -3.57 -9.01
N GLU A 37 13.19 -4.07 -10.22
CA GLU A 37 12.03 -4.88 -10.58
C GLU A 37 11.94 -6.14 -9.70
N GLU A 38 13.00 -6.96 -9.64
CA GLU A 38 13.00 -8.19 -8.84
C GLU A 38 12.83 -7.90 -7.34
N MET A 39 13.51 -6.86 -6.81
CA MET A 39 13.35 -6.43 -5.41
C MET A 39 11.92 -5.99 -5.10
N THR A 40 11.25 -5.36 -6.07
CA THR A 40 9.84 -4.93 -5.95
C THR A 40 8.91 -6.15 -5.94
N ILE A 41 9.11 -7.08 -6.87
CA ILE A 41 8.33 -8.31 -7.00
C ILE A 41 8.47 -9.19 -5.75
N LYS A 42 9.71 -9.38 -5.27
CA LYS A 42 10.01 -10.17 -4.06
C LYS A 42 9.79 -9.41 -2.75
N SER A 43 9.51 -8.10 -2.83
CA SER A 43 9.21 -7.23 -1.70
C SER A 43 10.31 -7.25 -0.62
N TYR A 44 11.56 -7.04 -1.02
CA TYR A 44 12.71 -7.02 -0.10
C TYR A 44 12.82 -5.68 0.64
N ASN A 45 12.87 -5.71 1.97
CA ASN A 45 12.95 -4.48 2.79
C ASN A 45 14.31 -3.80 2.71
N VAL A 46 15.41 -4.58 2.77
CA VAL A 46 16.78 -4.06 2.89
C VAL A 46 17.16 -3.14 1.71
N PRO A 47 16.90 -3.51 0.44
CA PRO A 47 17.19 -2.62 -0.69
C PRO A 47 16.37 -1.34 -0.66
N PHE A 48 15.08 -1.42 -0.34
CA PHE A 48 14.18 -0.26 -0.30
C PHE A 48 14.54 0.72 0.82
N TYR A 49 14.97 0.22 1.98
CA TYR A 49 15.57 1.05 3.03
C TYR A 49 16.83 1.77 2.50
N ASN A 50 17.73 1.05 1.83
CA ASN A 50 18.96 1.66 1.31
C ASN A 50 18.70 2.68 0.19
N ILE A 51 17.71 2.44 -0.67
CA ILE A 51 17.26 3.41 -1.66
C ILE A 51 16.77 4.67 -0.95
N ALA A 52 15.86 4.54 0.02
CA ALA A 52 15.34 5.67 0.79
C ALA A 52 16.45 6.42 1.54
N ARG A 53 17.44 5.72 2.07
CA ARG A 53 18.63 6.32 2.70
C ARG A 53 19.48 7.10 1.70
N THR A 54 19.61 6.60 0.47
CA THR A 54 20.44 7.18 -0.59
C THR A 54 19.78 8.41 -1.21
N ILE A 55 18.48 8.35 -1.51
CA ILE A 55 17.75 9.46 -2.15
C ILE A 55 17.16 10.45 -1.14
N GLY A 56 17.12 10.07 0.14
CA GLY A 56 16.46 10.80 1.22
C GLY A 56 15.00 10.37 1.41
N ALA A 57 14.60 10.16 2.67
CA ALA A 57 13.23 9.79 3.04
C ALA A 57 12.19 10.82 2.54
N ASN A 58 12.56 12.11 2.52
CA ASN A 58 11.74 13.19 1.99
C ASN A 58 11.31 12.98 0.52
N LYS A 59 12.15 12.35 -0.31
CA LYS A 59 11.82 12.05 -1.72
C LYS A 59 10.79 10.94 -1.86
N VAL A 60 10.82 9.97 -0.95
CA VAL A 60 9.78 8.93 -0.86
C VAL A 60 8.44 9.55 -0.47
N ILE A 61 8.45 10.43 0.54
CA ILE A 61 7.25 11.17 0.99
C ILE A 61 6.70 12.09 -0.11
N GLU A 62 7.57 12.80 -0.83
CA GLU A 62 7.17 13.66 -1.96
C GLU A 62 6.47 12.86 -3.06
N MET A 63 6.96 11.65 -3.38
CA MET A 63 6.30 10.77 -4.33
C MET A 63 4.95 10.26 -3.82
N ALA A 64 4.88 9.83 -2.55
CA ALA A 64 3.62 9.41 -1.93
C ALA A 64 2.58 10.54 -1.95
N GLN A 65 2.99 11.77 -1.63
CA GLN A 65 2.15 12.95 -1.71
C GLN A 65 1.66 13.22 -3.15
N LYS A 66 2.55 13.15 -4.14
CA LYS A 66 2.20 13.29 -5.56
C LYS A 66 1.18 12.24 -5.99
N ALA A 67 1.33 11.00 -5.53
CA ALA A 67 0.38 9.92 -5.79
C ALA A 67 -0.99 10.13 -5.10
N GLY A 68 -1.09 11.01 -4.12
CA GLY A 68 -2.35 11.36 -3.46
C GLY A 68 -2.46 10.91 -2.01
N VAL A 69 -1.35 10.54 -1.36
CA VAL A 69 -1.28 10.37 0.10
C VAL A 69 -1.32 11.74 0.75
N THR A 70 -2.34 11.98 1.57
CA THR A 70 -2.57 13.31 2.16
C THR A 70 -2.07 13.42 3.58
N LYS A 71 -2.06 12.31 4.34
CA LYS A 71 -1.62 12.29 5.73
C LYS A 71 -0.87 11.00 6.05
N MET A 72 0.10 11.09 6.94
CA MET A 72 0.90 9.94 7.40
C MET A 72 1.28 10.09 8.87
N TRP A 73 1.37 8.98 9.61
CA TRP A 73 1.88 9.00 10.99
C TRP A 73 3.41 8.94 11.00
N GLY A 74 4.07 9.88 11.67
CA GLY A 74 5.53 10.03 11.68
C GLY A 74 6.24 9.26 12.79
N VAL A 75 7.57 9.45 12.90
CA VAL A 75 8.42 8.89 13.98
C VAL A 75 7.97 9.31 15.37
N ASP A 76 7.31 10.46 15.47
CA ASP A 76 6.80 11.03 16.71
C ASP A 76 5.42 10.46 17.11
N GLY A 77 4.91 9.50 16.34
CA GLY A 77 3.58 8.90 16.54
C GLY A 77 2.42 9.84 16.23
N LYS A 78 2.68 11.02 15.63
CA LYS A 78 1.65 12.01 15.32
C LYS A 78 1.26 11.95 13.85
N LEU A 79 0.02 12.33 13.57
CA LEU A 79 -0.49 12.49 12.21
C LEU A 79 0.03 13.79 11.59
N HIS A 80 0.72 13.69 10.46
CA HIS A 80 1.23 14.83 9.69
C HIS A 80 0.43 15.02 8.41
N ASP A 81 0.01 16.27 8.13
CA ASP A 81 -0.61 16.66 6.86
C ASP A 81 0.49 16.97 5.83
N LEU A 82 0.56 16.18 4.76
CA LEU A 82 1.57 16.35 3.72
C LEU A 82 1.27 17.54 2.79
N ASN A 83 0.00 17.90 2.62
CA ASN A 83 -0.42 18.95 1.69
C ASN A 83 -0.36 20.35 2.30
N GLY A 84 -0.53 20.46 3.62
CA GLY A 84 -0.55 21.74 4.33
C GLY A 84 0.77 22.13 5.01
N ASN A 85 1.72 21.20 5.17
CA ASN A 85 2.92 21.42 5.99
C ASN A 85 4.22 20.98 5.29
N PRO A 86 5.02 21.92 4.76
CA PRO A 86 6.32 21.63 4.13
C PRO A 86 7.32 20.90 5.03
N ASN A 87 7.16 21.00 6.37
CA ASN A 87 8.03 20.36 7.35
C ASN A 87 7.58 18.94 7.71
N ALA A 88 6.39 18.51 7.31
CA ALA A 88 5.88 17.16 7.58
C ALA A 88 6.87 16.08 7.10
N LYS A 89 7.52 16.30 5.96
CA LYS A 89 8.52 15.38 5.39
C LYS A 89 9.73 15.10 6.29
N ASN A 90 10.00 15.94 7.29
CA ASN A 90 11.10 15.75 8.23
C ASN A 90 10.74 14.80 9.39
N ALA A 91 9.46 14.42 9.50
CA ALA A 91 8.97 13.47 10.51
C ALA A 91 9.19 12.00 10.13
N PHE A 92 9.97 11.72 9.08
CA PHE A 92 10.17 10.37 8.53
C PHE A 92 11.64 10.07 8.33
N ASP A 93 12.05 8.86 8.67
CA ASP A 93 13.39 8.32 8.48
C ASP A 93 13.41 7.34 7.26
N PRO A 94 14.56 6.75 6.89
CA PRO A 94 14.64 5.84 5.75
C PRO A 94 13.76 4.58 5.84
N TYR A 95 13.19 4.25 7.00
CA TYR A 95 12.24 3.14 7.14
C TYR A 95 10.94 3.35 6.36
N VAL A 96 10.66 4.59 5.93
CA VAL A 96 9.59 4.88 4.97
C VAL A 96 9.75 4.05 3.67
N GLY A 97 10.98 3.72 3.29
CA GLY A 97 11.28 3.01 2.06
C GLY A 97 10.57 1.65 1.93
N PHE A 98 10.29 0.99 3.05
CA PHE A 98 9.57 -0.30 3.09
C PHE A 98 8.24 -0.24 3.84
N GLY A 99 7.71 0.97 4.11
CA GLY A 99 6.34 1.13 4.57
C GLY A 99 6.10 1.07 6.08
N LYS A 100 7.08 1.46 6.92
CA LYS A 100 6.92 1.52 8.39
C LYS A 100 5.79 2.43 8.87
N TYR A 101 5.48 3.48 8.14
CA TYR A 101 4.60 4.55 8.61
C TYR A 101 3.15 4.35 8.15
N PRO A 102 2.18 4.31 9.08
CA PRO A 102 0.77 4.14 8.73
C PRO A 102 0.24 5.28 7.86
N ILE A 103 -0.63 4.91 6.92
CA ILE A 103 -1.49 5.82 6.15
C ILE A 103 -2.92 5.26 6.13
N THR A 104 -3.89 6.04 5.67
CA THR A 104 -5.27 5.58 5.61
C THR A 104 -5.50 4.61 4.44
N VAL A 105 -6.49 3.71 4.56
CA VAL A 105 -6.93 2.84 3.45
C VAL A 105 -7.35 3.69 2.23
N LEU A 106 -7.97 4.85 2.47
CA LEU A 106 -8.35 5.79 1.42
C LEU A 106 -7.14 6.39 0.71
N ASP A 107 -6.08 6.77 1.44
CA ASP A 107 -4.85 7.28 0.83
C ASP A 107 -4.14 6.19 0.00
N HIS A 108 -4.17 4.93 0.45
CA HIS A 108 -3.70 3.80 -0.36
C HIS A 108 -4.48 3.66 -1.68
N ALA A 109 -5.81 3.68 -1.62
CA ALA A 109 -6.66 3.57 -2.80
C ALA A 109 -6.49 4.78 -3.75
N SER A 110 -6.38 5.98 -3.19
CA SER A 110 -6.09 7.24 -3.90
C SER A 110 -4.75 7.18 -4.63
N GLY A 111 -3.71 6.68 -3.95
CA GLY A 111 -2.39 6.41 -4.53
C GLY A 111 -2.45 5.50 -5.74
N ALA A 112 -3.09 4.33 -5.58
CA ALA A 112 -3.29 3.35 -6.64
C ALA A 112 -4.09 3.92 -7.82
N ALA A 113 -5.14 4.71 -7.55
CA ALA A 113 -5.94 5.36 -8.59
C ALA A 113 -5.11 6.35 -9.43
N THR A 114 -4.17 7.08 -8.83
CA THR A 114 -3.27 7.96 -9.57
C THR A 114 -2.36 7.19 -10.53
N PHE A 115 -1.85 6.03 -10.11
CA PHE A 115 -1.06 5.16 -10.99
C PHE A 115 -1.94 4.52 -12.09
N ALA A 116 -3.14 4.08 -11.76
CA ALA A 116 -4.14 3.60 -12.73
C ALA A 116 -4.46 4.64 -13.80
N ALA A 117 -4.52 5.92 -13.41
CA ALA A 117 -4.78 7.05 -14.28
C ALA A 117 -3.51 7.67 -14.90
N HIS A 118 -2.46 6.85 -15.11
CA HIS A 118 -1.22 7.26 -15.78
C HIS A 118 -0.54 8.50 -15.13
N GLY A 119 -0.65 8.62 -13.81
CA GLY A 119 -0.07 9.71 -13.02
C GLY A 119 -0.97 10.95 -12.84
N THR A 120 -2.23 10.88 -13.28
CA THR A 120 -3.23 11.94 -13.04
C THR A 120 -3.93 11.73 -11.71
N TYR A 121 -3.79 12.68 -10.79
CA TYR A 121 -4.48 12.62 -9.51
C TYR A 121 -5.88 13.22 -9.62
N ASN A 122 -6.85 12.57 -8.97
CA ASN A 122 -8.18 13.12 -8.74
C ASN A 122 -8.47 13.05 -7.25
N LYS A 123 -8.93 14.16 -6.67
CA LYS A 123 -9.29 14.19 -5.24
C LYS A 123 -10.44 13.21 -4.96
N PRO A 124 -10.27 12.24 -4.03
CA PRO A 124 -11.37 11.36 -3.64
C PRO A 124 -12.56 12.16 -3.10
N HIS A 125 -13.77 11.75 -3.48
CA HIS A 125 -15.02 12.37 -3.04
C HIS A 125 -16.14 11.33 -2.98
N PHE A 126 -17.14 11.56 -2.14
CA PHE A 126 -18.30 10.67 -1.96
C PHE A 126 -19.60 11.23 -2.53
N VAL A 127 -19.70 12.55 -2.67
CA VAL A 127 -20.94 13.22 -3.07
C VAL A 127 -20.92 13.44 -4.58
N LEU A 128 -21.80 12.75 -5.30
CA LEU A 128 -21.95 12.91 -6.75
C LEU A 128 -22.78 14.15 -7.10
N LYS A 129 -23.95 14.30 -6.48
CA LYS A 129 -24.85 15.43 -6.70
C LYS A 129 -25.66 15.75 -5.44
N VAL A 130 -26.08 17.00 -5.31
CA VAL A 130 -27.04 17.43 -4.29
C VAL A 130 -28.25 18.02 -4.98
N GLU A 131 -29.45 17.56 -4.60
CA GLU A 131 -30.71 18.05 -5.13
C GLU A 131 -31.53 18.72 -4.02
N ARG A 132 -32.21 19.81 -4.37
CA ARG A 132 -33.08 20.57 -3.47
C ARG A 132 -34.47 20.68 -4.07
N LYS A 133 -35.50 20.51 -3.24
CA LYS A 133 -36.88 20.79 -3.64
C LYS A 133 -37.08 22.31 -3.81
N ASN A 134 -37.45 22.72 -5.02
CA ASN A 134 -37.86 24.08 -5.31
C ASN A 134 -39.20 24.36 -4.61
N LYS A 135 -39.23 25.38 -3.76
CA LYS A 135 -40.41 25.71 -2.94
C LYS A 135 -41.60 26.22 -3.77
N LYS A 136 -41.37 26.78 -4.96
CA LYS A 136 -42.41 27.32 -5.84
C LYS A 136 -42.98 26.24 -6.77
N THR A 137 -42.11 25.44 -7.38
CA THR A 137 -42.51 24.45 -8.39
C THR A 137 -42.72 23.06 -7.84
N GLY A 138 -42.23 22.79 -6.62
CA GLY A 138 -42.27 21.46 -5.98
C GLY A 138 -41.28 20.44 -6.58
N LYS A 139 -40.55 20.78 -7.65
CA LYS A 139 -39.61 19.88 -8.34
C LYS A 139 -38.27 19.80 -7.62
N LEU A 140 -37.56 18.68 -7.79
CA LEU A 140 -36.15 18.56 -7.38
C LEU A 140 -35.26 19.24 -8.43
N GLU A 141 -34.37 20.11 -7.97
CA GLU A 141 -33.40 20.82 -8.80
C GLU A 141 -31.99 20.56 -8.26
N ILE A 142 -31.03 20.34 -9.16
CA ILE A 142 -29.62 20.19 -8.80
C ILE A 142 -29.14 21.52 -8.19
N VAL A 143 -28.47 21.43 -7.04
CA VAL A 143 -27.85 22.60 -6.40
C VAL A 143 -26.54 22.92 -7.14
N PRO A 144 -26.44 24.07 -7.84
CA PRO A 144 -25.26 24.40 -8.61
C PRO A 144 -24.03 24.53 -7.71
N GLY A 145 -22.88 24.01 -8.16
CA GLY A 145 -21.63 24.08 -7.42
C GLY A 145 -21.54 23.19 -6.18
N VAL A 146 -22.51 22.29 -5.96
CA VAL A 146 -22.51 21.32 -4.86
C VAL A 146 -22.59 19.89 -5.41
N GLY A 147 -21.66 19.04 -5.00
CA GLY A 147 -21.54 17.66 -5.46
C GLY A 147 -20.16 17.38 -6.03
N GLU A 148 -20.10 16.56 -7.07
CA GLU A 148 -18.86 16.22 -7.74
C GLU A 148 -18.26 17.47 -8.38
N THR A 149 -16.95 17.63 -8.20
CA THR A 149 -16.18 18.64 -8.91
C THR A 149 -14.88 18.00 -9.35
N LEU A 150 -14.89 17.42 -10.56
CA LEU A 150 -13.70 16.84 -11.16
C LEU A 150 -12.69 17.94 -11.47
N LYS A 151 -11.60 17.95 -10.71
CA LYS A 151 -10.42 18.78 -10.94
C LYS A 151 -9.23 17.86 -11.10
N PRO A 152 -9.08 17.19 -12.26
CA PRO A 152 -7.93 16.33 -12.50
C PRO A 152 -6.66 17.15 -12.43
N GLU A 153 -5.64 16.58 -11.80
CA GLU A 153 -4.31 17.16 -11.67
C GLU A 153 -3.33 16.28 -12.48
N PRO A 154 -3.26 16.47 -13.81
CA PRO A 154 -2.39 15.68 -14.67
C PRO A 154 -0.92 15.97 -14.38
N GLY A 155 -0.07 14.96 -14.55
CA GLY A 155 1.38 15.09 -14.40
C GLY A 155 1.88 15.19 -12.96
N ARG A 156 1.02 14.93 -11.96
CA ARG A 156 1.47 14.79 -10.56
C ARG A 156 2.54 13.72 -10.42
N VAL A 157 2.35 12.59 -11.12
CA VAL A 157 3.40 11.63 -11.43
C VAL A 157 3.60 11.64 -12.94
N ARG A 158 4.86 11.60 -13.40
CA ARG A 158 5.14 11.50 -14.83
C ARG A 158 4.56 10.21 -15.39
N ARG A 159 3.92 10.28 -16.55
CA ARG A 159 3.23 9.14 -17.17
C ARG A 159 4.16 7.95 -17.36
N GLU A 160 5.38 8.17 -17.84
CA GLU A 160 6.35 7.10 -18.09
C GLU A 160 6.68 6.35 -16.80
N ILE A 161 6.81 7.07 -15.68
CA ILE A 161 7.05 6.47 -14.36
C ILE A 161 5.83 5.70 -13.87
N ALA A 162 4.62 6.23 -14.06
CA ALA A 162 3.39 5.54 -13.65
C ALA A 162 3.18 4.25 -14.45
N ASP A 163 3.51 4.27 -15.74
CA ASP A 163 3.37 3.14 -16.66
C ASP A 163 4.43 2.06 -16.38
N GLU A 164 5.67 2.46 -16.09
CA GLU A 164 6.75 1.54 -15.65
C GLU A 164 6.40 0.84 -14.33
N VAL A 165 5.93 1.59 -13.33
CA VAL A 165 5.47 1.03 -12.05
C VAL A 165 4.34 0.05 -12.30
N THR A 166 3.36 0.41 -13.12
CA THR A 166 2.24 -0.46 -13.47
C THR A 166 2.72 -1.75 -14.13
N GLY A 167 3.70 -1.68 -15.04
CA GLY A 167 4.30 -2.85 -15.68
C GLY A 167 4.90 -3.85 -14.67
N VAL A 168 5.64 -3.36 -13.68
CA VAL A 168 6.19 -4.19 -12.60
C VAL A 168 5.08 -4.78 -11.72
N LEU A 169 4.10 -3.96 -11.33
CA LEU A 169 3.01 -4.38 -10.44
C LEU A 169 2.07 -5.41 -11.09
N LYS A 170 1.94 -5.42 -12.42
CA LYS A 170 1.20 -6.47 -13.14
C LYS A 170 1.82 -7.86 -12.97
N GLN A 171 3.11 -7.96 -12.69
CA GLN A 171 3.78 -9.26 -12.49
C GLN A 171 3.47 -9.86 -11.11
N ILE A 172 3.27 -9.01 -10.10
CA ILE A 172 2.91 -9.42 -8.74
C ILE A 172 1.44 -9.88 -8.70
N SER A 173 0.57 -9.18 -9.44
CA SER A 173 -0.87 -9.43 -9.45
C SER A 173 -1.29 -10.73 -10.15
N LYS A 174 -0.37 -11.48 -10.77
CA LYS A 174 -0.68 -12.78 -11.39
C LYS A 174 -1.26 -13.80 -10.42
N GLY A 175 -1.00 -13.65 -9.12
CA GLY A 175 -1.61 -14.47 -8.07
C GLY A 175 -3.07 -14.12 -7.73
N HIS A 176 -3.57 -12.97 -8.22
CA HIS A 176 -4.91 -12.44 -8.00
C HIS A 176 -5.46 -11.87 -9.32
N ALA A 177 -5.36 -12.66 -10.38
CA ALA A 177 -5.83 -12.28 -11.70
C ALA A 177 -7.36 -12.29 -11.75
N LEU A 178 -7.96 -11.32 -12.44
CA LEU A 178 -9.40 -11.20 -12.54
C LEU A 178 -9.92 -11.89 -13.81
N ASP A 179 -11.18 -12.31 -13.78
CA ASP A 179 -11.89 -12.96 -14.89
C ASP A 179 -11.04 -14.08 -15.53
N ASN A 180 -10.56 -15.01 -14.71
CA ASN A 180 -9.69 -16.12 -15.12
C ASN A 180 -8.43 -15.69 -15.91
N GLY A 181 -7.93 -14.48 -15.68
CA GLY A 181 -6.77 -13.91 -16.35
C GLY A 181 -7.08 -13.06 -17.59
N ALA A 182 -8.35 -12.93 -17.98
CA ALA A 182 -8.75 -12.06 -19.09
C ALA A 182 -8.61 -10.57 -18.73
N ARG A 183 -8.73 -10.23 -17.44
CA ARG A 183 -8.64 -8.85 -16.95
C ARG A 183 -7.36 -8.66 -16.14
N GLN A 184 -6.38 -7.99 -16.76
CA GLN A 184 -5.11 -7.68 -16.12
C GLN A 184 -5.28 -6.71 -14.95
N THR A 185 -4.62 -7.01 -13.85
CA THR A 185 -4.51 -6.15 -12.66
C THR A 185 -3.06 -5.81 -12.38
N ALA A 186 -2.84 -4.63 -11.81
CA ALA A 186 -1.58 -4.27 -11.17
C ALA A 186 -1.83 -4.22 -9.66
N GLY A 187 -0.92 -4.78 -8.86
CA GLY A 187 -1.11 -4.79 -7.42
C GLY A 187 0.16 -5.04 -6.62
N LYS A 188 0.09 -4.73 -5.32
CA LYS A 188 1.17 -4.93 -4.37
C LYS A 188 0.63 -5.44 -3.04
N THR A 189 1.30 -6.48 -2.53
CA THR A 189 1.10 -7.02 -1.19
C THR A 189 1.84 -6.19 -0.14
N GLY A 190 1.28 -6.11 1.06
CA GLY A 190 1.94 -5.60 2.26
C GLY A 190 1.70 -6.52 3.44
N THR A 191 2.72 -6.70 4.27
CA THR A 191 2.63 -7.44 5.52
C THR A 191 3.48 -6.72 6.55
N TRP A 192 2.93 -6.44 7.72
CA TRP A 192 3.65 -5.84 8.84
C TRP A 192 3.64 -6.79 10.04
N GLU A 193 4.82 -6.98 10.61
CA GLU A 193 5.06 -7.84 11.77
C GLU A 193 4.43 -7.24 13.03
N ASN A 194 4.08 -8.10 13.98
CA ASN A 194 3.57 -7.68 15.27
C ASN A 194 4.70 -7.11 16.15
N GLY A 195 4.44 -5.98 16.81
CA GLY A 195 5.42 -5.32 17.67
C GLY A 195 5.89 -6.13 18.88
N ASN A 196 5.06 -7.05 19.41
CA ASN A 196 5.38 -7.88 20.57
C ASN A 196 5.97 -9.25 20.19
N ASP A 197 5.60 -9.80 19.03
CA ASP A 197 6.16 -11.04 18.48
C ASP A 197 6.43 -10.88 16.98
N LYS A 198 7.68 -10.63 16.62
CA LYS A 198 8.10 -10.42 15.22
C LYS A 198 7.92 -11.65 14.33
N ASN A 199 7.63 -12.82 14.90
CA ASN A 199 7.27 -13.98 14.10
C ASN A 199 5.81 -13.89 13.62
N GLU A 200 4.95 -13.11 14.27
CA GLU A 200 3.56 -12.93 13.90
C GLU A 200 3.35 -11.72 13.01
N ASN A 201 2.28 -11.73 12.21
CA ASN A 201 1.82 -10.57 11.46
C ASN A 201 0.71 -9.87 12.25
N ALA A 202 0.63 -8.54 12.16
CA ALA A 202 -0.47 -7.76 12.72
C ALA A 202 -1.29 -7.01 11.66
N HIS A 203 -0.68 -6.72 10.51
CA HIS A 203 -1.35 -6.06 9.40
C HIS A 203 -1.03 -6.78 8.09
N ALA A 204 -2.07 -7.00 7.29
CA ALA A 204 -1.95 -7.55 5.95
C ALA A 204 -2.72 -6.68 4.97
N TRP A 205 -2.10 -6.42 3.83
CA TRP A 205 -2.59 -5.49 2.82
C TRP A 205 -2.52 -6.09 1.43
N PHE A 206 -3.54 -5.81 0.63
CA PHE A 206 -3.46 -5.90 -0.82
C PHE A 206 -4.00 -4.61 -1.41
N ILE A 207 -3.18 -3.93 -2.21
CA ILE A 207 -3.59 -2.73 -2.93
C ILE A 207 -3.41 -3.01 -4.41
N GLY A 208 -4.44 -2.80 -5.21
CA GLY A 208 -4.39 -3.07 -6.64
C GLY A 208 -5.37 -2.23 -7.43
N TYR A 209 -5.22 -2.31 -8.74
CA TYR A 209 -6.01 -1.53 -9.68
C TYR A 209 -6.07 -2.16 -11.08
N THR A 210 -7.13 -1.77 -11.78
CA THR A 210 -7.29 -1.83 -13.24
C THR A 210 -7.27 -0.39 -13.77
N GLU A 211 -7.38 -0.17 -15.08
CA GLU A 211 -7.51 1.18 -15.62
C GLU A 211 -8.75 1.93 -15.13
N GLN A 212 -9.82 1.20 -14.77
CA GLN A 212 -11.11 1.80 -14.41
C GLN A 212 -11.35 1.92 -12.90
N LEU A 213 -10.66 1.11 -12.08
CA LEU A 213 -10.94 1.00 -10.65
C LEU A 213 -9.68 0.64 -9.86
N ALA A 214 -9.49 1.31 -8.73
CA ALA A 214 -8.46 0.99 -7.73
C ALA A 214 -9.12 0.63 -6.40
N ALA A 215 -8.55 -0.36 -5.71
CA ALA A 215 -9.01 -0.81 -4.40
C ALA A 215 -7.83 -1.08 -3.46
N ALA A 216 -8.05 -0.81 -2.18
CA ALA A 216 -7.11 -1.12 -1.11
C ALA A 216 -7.84 -1.94 -0.03
N VAL A 217 -7.29 -3.09 0.29
CA VAL A 217 -7.82 -4.00 1.31
C VAL A 217 -6.81 -4.11 2.44
N TRP A 218 -7.31 -3.95 3.66
CA TRP A 218 -6.57 -4.16 4.89
C TRP A 218 -7.26 -5.20 5.75
N VAL A 219 -6.46 -6.08 6.33
CA VAL A 219 -6.88 -7.01 7.39
C VAL A 219 -5.97 -6.77 8.59
N GLY A 220 -6.60 -6.56 9.75
CA GLY A 220 -5.92 -6.32 11.02
C GLY A 220 -6.91 -6.18 12.16
N ASN A 221 -6.38 -5.94 13.35
CA ASN A 221 -7.16 -5.70 14.56
C ASN A 221 -7.32 -4.20 14.80
N VAL A 222 -8.57 -3.73 15.02
CA VAL A 222 -8.90 -2.29 15.09
C VAL A 222 -8.41 -1.62 16.37
N LYS A 223 -8.42 -2.34 17.50
CA LYS A 223 -8.15 -1.77 18.83
C LYS A 223 -6.70 -1.93 19.27
N GLU A 224 -6.13 -3.08 18.98
CA GLU A 224 -4.82 -3.50 19.48
C GLU A 224 -4.08 -4.20 18.35
N GLU A 225 -2.76 -4.04 18.33
CA GLU A 225 -1.90 -4.74 17.39
C GLU A 225 -1.71 -6.20 17.85
N LEU A 226 -2.70 -7.04 17.57
CA LEU A 226 -2.68 -8.48 17.88
C LEU A 226 -2.35 -9.31 16.64
N PRO A 227 -1.75 -10.51 16.81
CA PRO A 227 -1.51 -11.45 15.72
C PRO A 227 -2.76 -11.74 14.88
N ILE A 228 -2.62 -11.74 13.55
CA ILE A 228 -3.68 -12.11 12.60
C ILE A 228 -3.46 -13.50 12.00
N ARG A 229 -4.42 -14.40 12.21
CA ARG A 229 -4.38 -15.79 11.74
C ARG A 229 -5.71 -16.23 11.16
N THR A 230 -5.66 -17.16 10.21
CA THR A 230 -6.87 -17.83 9.69
C THR A 230 -7.52 -18.65 10.79
N LYS A 231 -8.76 -19.08 10.57
CA LYS A 231 -9.39 -20.04 11.48
C LYS A 231 -8.60 -21.37 11.41
N PRO A 232 -8.27 -22.00 12.54
CA PRO A 232 -7.63 -23.31 12.54
C PRO A 232 -8.42 -24.34 11.72
N PRO A 233 -7.75 -25.22 10.96
CA PRO A 233 -8.43 -26.31 10.28
C PRO A 233 -9.08 -27.25 11.31
N ILE A 234 -10.37 -27.51 11.13
CA ILE A 234 -11.10 -28.50 11.95
C ILE A 234 -10.77 -29.87 11.38
N THR A 235 -10.02 -30.70 12.13
CA THR A 235 -9.78 -32.09 11.71
C THR A 235 -11.09 -32.88 11.72
N LYS A 236 -11.17 -33.97 10.94
CA LYS A 236 -12.36 -34.85 10.86
C LYS A 236 -12.88 -35.36 12.22
N ASN A 237 -12.05 -35.32 13.26
CA ASN A 237 -12.38 -35.76 14.62
C ASN A 237 -12.69 -34.59 15.59
N GLY A 238 -12.93 -33.38 15.07
CA GLY A 238 -13.31 -32.20 15.87
C GLY A 238 -12.20 -31.63 16.76
N LYS A 239 -10.99 -32.18 16.72
CA LYS A 239 -9.85 -31.68 17.50
C LYS A 239 -9.05 -30.65 16.71
N LEU A 240 -8.78 -29.51 17.34
CA LEU A 240 -7.84 -28.50 16.85
C LEU A 240 -6.42 -29.01 17.12
N THR A 241 -5.68 -29.37 16.07
CA THR A 241 -4.32 -29.91 16.21
C THR A 241 -3.23 -28.91 15.83
N GLN A 242 -3.60 -27.77 15.24
CA GLN A 242 -2.68 -26.71 14.79
C GLN A 242 -3.34 -25.33 14.95
N GLN A 243 -2.53 -24.29 15.08
CA GLN A 243 -3.00 -22.91 14.94
C GLN A 243 -3.35 -22.64 13.47
N GLY A 244 -4.20 -21.64 13.21
CA GLY A 244 -4.42 -21.18 11.84
C GLY A 244 -3.18 -20.49 11.27
N ASP A 245 -3.08 -20.45 9.95
CA ASP A 245 -1.95 -19.85 9.24
C ASP A 245 -1.88 -18.34 9.46
N LYS A 246 -0.65 -17.80 9.46
CA LYS A 246 -0.43 -16.35 9.56
C LYS A 246 -1.02 -15.66 8.34
N ILE A 247 -1.83 -14.63 8.56
CA ILE A 247 -2.39 -13.85 7.45
C ILE A 247 -1.32 -12.87 6.96
N GLY A 248 -1.00 -12.95 5.67
CA GLY A 248 -0.15 -11.99 4.96
C GLY A 248 -0.87 -11.39 3.76
N GLY A 249 -0.25 -10.39 3.11
CA GLY A 249 -0.89 -9.64 2.02
C GLY A 249 -1.37 -10.46 0.81
N SER A 250 -0.73 -11.59 0.50
CA SER A 250 -1.13 -12.48 -0.61
C SER A 250 -2.24 -13.48 -0.27
N GLY A 251 -2.67 -13.55 1.00
CA GLY A 251 -3.77 -14.41 1.42
C GLY A 251 -5.10 -13.63 1.43
N LEU A 252 -5.77 -13.66 2.57
CA LEU A 252 -7.10 -13.05 2.77
C LEU A 252 -7.29 -11.64 2.17
N PRO A 253 -6.37 -10.65 2.31
CA PRO A 253 -6.55 -9.35 1.67
C PRO A 253 -6.60 -9.42 0.14
N GLY A 254 -5.77 -10.26 -0.47
CA GLY A 254 -5.74 -10.50 -1.92
C GLY A 254 -7.00 -11.23 -2.40
N GLU A 255 -7.49 -12.21 -1.62
CA GLU A 255 -8.76 -12.91 -1.90
C GLU A 255 -9.97 -11.96 -1.86
N ILE A 256 -10.04 -11.08 -0.84
CA ILE A 256 -11.09 -10.06 -0.74
C ILE A 256 -10.99 -9.07 -1.92
N PHE A 257 -9.78 -8.66 -2.30
CA PHE A 257 -9.57 -7.79 -3.46
C PHE A 257 -10.07 -8.46 -4.73
N GLU A 258 -9.70 -9.71 -4.98
CA GLU A 258 -10.12 -10.47 -6.15
C GLU A 258 -11.64 -10.62 -6.21
N GLN A 259 -12.28 -10.97 -5.10
CA GLN A 259 -13.74 -11.08 -5.02
C GLN A 259 -14.46 -9.75 -5.29
N PHE A 260 -13.90 -8.63 -4.81
CA PHE A 260 -14.50 -7.30 -5.01
C PHE A 260 -14.32 -6.78 -6.44
N MET A 261 -13.20 -7.12 -7.09
CA MET A 261 -12.82 -6.57 -8.39
C MET A 261 -13.30 -7.39 -9.59
N ASN A 262 -13.67 -8.67 -9.38
CA ASN A 262 -14.31 -9.55 -10.36
C ASN A 262 -15.77 -9.16 -10.61
#